data_AF-A0A351T634-F1
#
_entry.id   AF-A0A351T634-F1
#
_cell.length_a   1.000
_cell.length_b   1.000
_cell.length_c   1.000
_cell.angle_alpha   90.00
_cell.angle_beta   90.00
_cell.angle_gamma   90.00
#
_symmetry.space_group_name_H-M   'P 1'
#
loop_
_entity.id
_entity.type
_entity.pdbx_description
1 polymer ?
#
loop_
_entity_poly.entity_id
_entity_poly.type
_entity_poly.pdbx_seq_one_letter_code
_entity_poly.pdbx_strand_id
1 'polypeptide(L)'
;MRGWFQKSSRFIIAGALAAPFAGPQSQALAATQGVYGPTSTAIAKISVIIPAMVSVTNVSDMVLTAGEAGEPIEGSGEICVYSNANALYKVRATSANGGGGFSVSSDGVSLPYEVMWADDNDTQAVLSEGNITDVAFLGSEDVDCSDDVRSRFSVNVASA
;
A
#
# COMPACT_ATOMS: atom_id res chain seq x y z
N MET A 1 -42.60 21.05 31.55
CA MET A 1 -42.07 22.23 30.85
C MET A 1 -43.11 22.62 29.81
N ARG A 2 -43.92 23.66 30.07
CA ARG A 2 -43.84 24.96 29.36
C ARG A 2 -43.72 24.73 27.84
N GLY A 3 -44.70 24.91 26.98
CA GLY A 3 -45.84 25.83 26.96
C GLY A 3 -45.79 26.60 25.63
N TRP A 4 -46.97 26.89 25.06
CA TRP A 4 -47.25 27.87 23.99
C TRP A 4 -47.06 27.31 22.57
N PHE A 5 -48.04 27.34 21.66
CA PHE A 5 -48.80 28.51 21.23
C PHE A 5 -50.27 28.19 20.92
N GLN A 6 -51.15 28.96 21.55
CA GLN A 6 -52.56 29.11 21.22
C GLN A 6 -52.69 30.37 20.36
N LYS A 7 -53.21 30.27 19.14
CA LYS A 7 -53.89 31.40 18.52
C LYS A 7 -55.03 30.94 17.62
N SER A 8 -56.20 30.94 18.24
CA SER A 8 -57.51 30.91 17.62
C SER A 8 -57.72 32.14 16.72
N SER A 9 -58.26 31.93 15.53
CA SER A 9 -59.14 32.92 14.89
C SER A 9 -60.15 32.19 14.02
N ARG A 10 -61.39 32.15 14.51
CA ARG A 10 -62.56 31.79 13.71
C ARG A 10 -62.91 33.02 12.87
N PHE A 11 -62.98 32.86 11.55
CA PHE A 11 -63.73 33.76 10.69
C PHE A 11 -64.60 32.91 9.77
N ILE A 12 -65.91 32.98 9.99
CA ILE A 12 -66.95 32.47 9.11
C ILE A 12 -67.22 33.58 8.09
N ILE A 13 -67.00 33.32 6.79
CA ILE A 13 -67.64 34.05 5.69
C ILE A 13 -67.99 33.03 4.60
N ALA A 14 -69.28 32.85 4.38
CA ALA A 14 -69.87 32.18 3.23
C ALA A 14 -69.89 33.14 2.03
N GLY A 15 -69.69 32.63 0.80
CA GLY A 15 -69.97 33.40 -0.42
C GLY A 15 -69.15 32.93 -1.63
N ALA A 16 -69.85 32.36 -2.61
CA ALA A 16 -69.31 31.85 -3.88
C ALA A 16 -68.85 32.95 -4.86
N LEU A 17 -67.91 32.63 -5.75
CA LEU A 17 -67.85 32.94 -7.21
C LEU A 17 -66.39 32.95 -7.72
N ALA A 18 -66.22 32.46 -8.95
CA ALA A 18 -64.97 32.10 -9.61
C ALA A 18 -64.15 33.30 -10.15
N ALA A 19 -62.81 33.15 -10.18
CA ALA A 19 -61.91 33.62 -11.26
C ALA A 19 -60.45 33.17 -10.98
N PRO A 20 -59.75 32.46 -11.89
CA PRO A 20 -58.31 32.30 -11.80
C PRO A 20 -57.61 33.41 -12.62
N PHE A 21 -56.84 34.26 -11.94
CA PHE A 21 -55.89 35.20 -12.56
C PHE A 21 -54.47 34.64 -12.41
N ALA A 22 -53.72 34.65 -13.51
CA ALA A 22 -52.41 34.03 -13.66
C ALA A 22 -51.23 34.98 -13.34
N GLY A 23 -50.14 34.39 -12.82
CA GLY A 23 -48.75 34.91 -12.86
C GLY A 23 -48.28 35.68 -11.60
N PRO A 24 -46.99 35.64 -11.20
CA PRO A 24 -45.81 35.09 -11.88
C PRO A 24 -45.23 33.87 -11.14
N GLN A 25 -44.83 32.83 -11.86
CA GLN A 25 -43.98 31.78 -11.28
C GLN A 25 -42.61 31.83 -11.93
N SER A 26 -41.63 31.96 -11.03
CA SER A 26 -40.20 32.13 -11.23
C SER A 26 -39.62 31.26 -12.33
N GLN A 27 -38.62 31.80 -13.02
CA GLN A 27 -37.72 31.03 -13.88
C GLN A 27 -37.04 29.95 -13.04
N ALA A 28 -37.62 28.75 -13.03
CA ALA A 28 -36.90 27.56 -12.62
C ALA A 28 -35.91 27.26 -13.74
N LEU A 29 -34.63 27.52 -13.49
CA LEU A 29 -33.54 27.05 -14.33
C LEU A 29 -33.54 25.52 -14.28
N ALA A 30 -34.35 24.90 -15.13
CA ALA A 30 -34.36 23.47 -15.35
C ALA A 30 -33.06 23.08 -16.07
N ALA A 31 -32.50 21.95 -15.66
CA ALA A 31 -31.25 21.41 -16.15
C ALA A 31 -31.15 21.48 -17.69
N THR A 32 -30.05 22.05 -18.18
CA THR A 32 -29.77 22.29 -19.60
C THR A 32 -29.53 21.03 -20.43
N GLN A 33 -29.69 19.84 -19.86
CA GLN A 33 -29.55 18.57 -20.57
C GLN A 33 -30.67 17.60 -20.18
N GLY A 34 -31.71 17.57 -21.01
CA GLY A 34 -32.76 16.58 -20.95
C GLY A 34 -34.01 17.08 -21.67
N VAL A 35 -34.23 16.62 -22.90
CA VAL A 35 -35.54 16.72 -23.53
C VAL A 35 -36.52 15.96 -22.65
N TYR A 36 -37.66 16.56 -22.29
CA TYR A 36 -38.73 15.85 -21.59
C TYR A 36 -39.21 14.67 -22.44
N GLY A 37 -38.92 13.46 -22.00
CA GLY A 37 -39.34 12.19 -22.59
C GLY A 37 -39.47 11.12 -21.51
N PRO A 38 -40.09 9.96 -21.78
CA PRO A 38 -40.31 8.90 -20.78
C PRO A 38 -39.01 8.25 -20.28
N THR A 39 -37.87 8.54 -20.91
CA THR A 39 -36.55 8.00 -20.56
C THR A 39 -35.51 9.11 -20.61
N SER A 40 -34.68 9.20 -19.56
CA SER A 40 -33.49 10.04 -19.51
C SER A 40 -32.26 9.14 -19.42
N THR A 41 -31.25 9.40 -20.27
CA THR A 41 -30.00 8.63 -20.28
C THR A 41 -28.85 9.56 -19.93
N ALA A 42 -28.14 9.25 -18.85
CA ALA A 42 -26.88 9.89 -18.48
C ALA A 42 -25.76 8.85 -18.56
N ILE A 43 -24.63 9.22 -19.17
CA ILE A 43 -23.43 8.37 -19.26
C ILE A 43 -22.32 9.08 -18.49
N ALA A 44 -21.84 8.46 -17.41
CA ALA A 44 -20.66 8.89 -16.69
C ALA A 44 -19.54 7.87 -16.93
N LYS A 45 -18.36 8.36 -17.33
CA LYS A 45 -17.14 7.55 -17.41
C LYS A 45 -16.32 7.83 -16.15
N ILE A 46 -16.05 6.80 -15.37
CA ILE A 46 -15.19 6.86 -14.19
C ILE A 46 -13.90 6.12 -14.55
N SER A 47 -12.75 6.75 -14.32
CA SER A 47 -11.44 6.15 -14.51
C SER A 47 -10.62 6.35 -13.24
N VAL A 48 -9.94 5.29 -12.80
CA VAL A 48 -9.05 5.27 -11.63
C VAL A 48 -7.74 4.64 -12.07
N ILE A 49 -6.63 5.25 -11.67
CA ILE A 49 -5.27 4.73 -11.91
C ILE A 49 -4.68 4.38 -10.55
N ILE A 50 -4.26 3.13 -10.38
CA ILE A 50 -3.54 2.68 -9.19
C ILE A 50 -2.08 2.45 -9.62
N PRO A 51 -1.12 3.26 -9.12
CA PRO A 51 0.29 3.05 -9.43
C PRO A 51 0.82 1.79 -8.74
N ALA A 52 1.86 1.20 -9.33
CA ALA A 52 2.61 0.12 -8.69
C ALA A 52 3.31 0.64 -7.43
N MET A 53 3.20 -0.10 -6.33
CA MET A 53 3.78 0.19 -5.03
C MET A 53 4.41 -1.10 -4.50
N VAL A 54 5.60 -0.96 -3.94
CA VAL A 54 6.31 -2.01 -3.21
C VAL A 54 6.49 -1.55 -1.77
N SER A 55 6.25 -2.43 -0.81
CA SER A 55 6.47 -2.20 0.62
C SER A 55 7.42 -3.25 1.15
N VAL A 56 8.43 -2.84 1.91
CA VAL A 56 9.36 -3.74 2.60
C VAL A 56 9.25 -3.48 4.09
N THR A 57 8.88 -4.50 4.86
CA THR A 57 8.70 -4.39 6.31
C THR A 57 9.48 -5.49 7.04
N ASN A 58 9.57 -5.39 8.37
CA ASN A 58 10.35 -6.29 9.23
C ASN A 58 11.87 -6.25 8.98
N VAL A 59 12.38 -5.15 8.41
CA VAL A 59 13.82 -4.90 8.31
C VAL A 59 14.32 -4.43 9.66
N SER A 60 15.09 -5.28 10.33
CA SER A 60 15.67 -5.00 11.64
C SER A 60 17.17 -5.31 11.64
N ASP A 61 17.88 -4.70 12.57
CA ASP A 61 19.30 -4.96 12.76
C ASP A 61 19.51 -6.40 13.24
N MET A 62 20.55 -7.03 12.70
CA MET A 62 20.91 -8.40 13.03
C MET A 62 22.19 -8.40 13.86
N VAL A 63 22.13 -9.03 15.04
CA VAL A 63 23.31 -9.24 15.89
C VAL A 63 23.96 -10.56 15.50
N LEU A 64 25.12 -10.48 14.86
CA LEU A 64 25.95 -11.63 14.56
C LEU A 64 26.77 -12.00 15.81
N THR A 65 26.53 -13.18 16.37
CA THR A 65 27.24 -13.65 17.57
C THR A 65 28.21 -14.74 17.17
N ALA A 66 29.50 -14.56 17.46
CA ALA A 66 30.49 -15.60 17.25
C ALA A 66 30.28 -16.74 18.26
N GLY A 67 30.27 -17.97 17.77
CA GLY A 67 30.24 -19.18 18.58
C GLY A 67 31.62 -19.54 19.14
N GLU A 68 31.92 -20.84 19.19
CA GLU A 68 33.26 -21.32 19.53
C GLU A 68 34.29 -20.98 18.44
N ALA A 69 35.57 -20.94 18.80
CA ALA A 69 36.64 -20.65 17.86
C ALA A 69 36.65 -21.68 16.72
N GLY A 70 36.47 -21.20 15.49
CA GLY A 70 36.44 -22.02 14.27
C GLY A 70 35.04 -22.18 13.66
N GLU A 71 33.98 -21.90 14.41
CA GLU A 71 32.61 -21.93 13.87
C GLU A 71 32.32 -20.71 12.99
N PRO A 72 31.57 -20.86 11.88
CA PRO A 72 31.15 -19.75 11.05
C PRO A 72 30.22 -18.82 11.83
N ILE A 73 30.32 -17.52 11.58
CA ILE A 73 29.40 -16.55 12.18
C ILE A 73 28.23 -16.37 11.22
N GLU A 74 27.07 -16.87 11.61
CA GLU A 74 25.87 -16.83 10.79
C GLU A 74 24.77 -15.99 11.46
N GLY A 75 23.92 -15.39 10.63
CA GLY A 75 22.70 -14.77 11.08
C GLY A 75 21.67 -14.74 9.96
N SER A 76 20.39 -14.79 10.33
CA SER A 76 19.30 -14.65 9.37
C SER A 76 18.15 -13.85 9.97
N GLY A 77 17.36 -13.23 9.08
CA GLY A 77 16.16 -12.50 9.42
C GLY A 77 15.08 -12.70 8.37
N GLU A 78 13.83 -12.57 8.81
CA GLU A 78 12.66 -12.62 7.93
C GLU A 78 12.23 -11.20 7.56
N ILE A 79 12.04 -10.98 6.27
CA ILE A 79 11.64 -9.71 5.67
C ILE A 79 10.36 -9.93 4.90
N CYS A 80 9.43 -9.01 5.05
CA CYS A 80 8.17 -8.99 4.31
C CYS A 80 8.32 -8.06 3.10
N VAL A 81 8.10 -8.58 1.89
CA VAL A 81 8.11 -7.80 0.65
C VAL A 81 6.76 -7.92 -0.02
N TYR A 82 6.00 -6.83 -0.06
CA TYR A 82 4.67 -6.75 -0.66
C TYR A 82 4.69 -5.89 -1.93
N SER A 83 3.86 -6.23 -2.91
CA SER A 83 3.66 -5.42 -4.12
C SER A 83 2.21 -5.48 -4.62
N ASN A 84 1.62 -4.34 -4.96
CA ASN A 84 0.23 -4.26 -5.43
C ASN A 84 0.06 -4.50 -6.95
N ALA A 85 1.16 -4.74 -7.68
CA ALA A 85 1.14 -4.87 -9.15
C ALA A 85 1.48 -6.28 -9.63
N ASN A 86 2.42 -6.94 -8.96
CA ASN A 86 2.83 -8.34 -9.15
C ASN A 86 3.65 -8.72 -7.92
N ALA A 87 3.44 -9.92 -7.37
CA ALA A 87 4.20 -10.44 -6.24
C ALA A 87 5.69 -10.65 -6.56
N LEU A 88 6.10 -10.67 -7.84
CA LEU A 88 7.51 -10.87 -8.20
C LEU A 88 8.40 -9.64 -8.01
N TYR A 89 9.57 -9.82 -7.39
CA TYR A 89 10.56 -8.77 -7.20
C TYR A 89 12.01 -9.26 -7.41
N LYS A 90 12.95 -8.32 -7.52
CA LYS A 90 14.40 -8.61 -7.59
C LYS A 90 15.13 -7.83 -6.50
N VAL A 91 16.26 -8.36 -6.05
CA VAL A 91 17.00 -7.79 -4.93
C VAL A 91 18.32 -7.20 -5.42
N ARG A 92 18.69 -6.06 -4.84
CA ARG A 92 20.03 -5.47 -4.94
C ARG A 92 20.46 -5.08 -3.54
N ALA A 93 21.55 -5.65 -3.07
CA ALA A 93 22.15 -5.31 -1.78
C ALA A 93 23.45 -4.54 -1.99
N THR A 94 23.74 -3.60 -1.10
CA THR A 94 24.96 -2.77 -1.10
C THR A 94 25.55 -2.75 0.30
N SER A 95 26.88 -2.72 0.44
CA SER A 95 27.53 -2.52 1.73
C SER A 95 28.06 -1.09 1.85
N ALA A 96 27.98 -0.51 3.04
CA ALA A 96 28.62 0.76 3.33
C ALA A 96 30.15 0.63 3.43
N ASN A 97 30.63 -0.56 3.79
CA ASN A 97 32.05 -0.87 3.95
C ASN A 97 32.60 -1.72 2.80
N GLY A 98 31.83 -1.90 1.73
CA GLY A 98 32.21 -2.72 0.58
C GLY A 98 33.06 -1.97 -0.43
N GLY A 99 33.79 -2.75 -1.23
CA GLY A 99 34.68 -2.27 -2.30
C GLY A 99 34.55 -3.09 -3.58
N GLY A 100 33.39 -3.71 -3.81
CA GLY A 100 33.16 -4.74 -4.83
C GLY A 100 32.79 -6.11 -4.24
N GLY A 101 32.42 -6.16 -2.97
CA GLY A 101 32.11 -7.33 -2.18
C GLY A 101 31.62 -6.93 -0.79
N PHE A 102 30.93 -7.85 -0.12
CA PHE A 102 30.43 -7.62 1.23
C PHE A 102 31.54 -7.81 2.26
N SER A 103 31.87 -6.75 3.00
CA SER A 103 32.86 -6.77 4.07
C SER A 103 32.40 -5.99 5.29
N VAL A 104 32.77 -6.49 6.47
CA VAL A 104 32.69 -5.76 7.73
C VAL A 104 34.10 -5.35 8.14
N SER A 105 34.27 -4.12 8.62
CA SER A 105 35.57 -3.59 9.02
C SER A 105 35.51 -2.91 10.38
N SER A 106 36.45 -3.25 11.26
CA SER A 106 36.67 -2.56 12.54
C SER A 106 38.17 -2.48 12.82
N ASP A 107 38.63 -1.32 13.29
CA ASP A 107 40.01 -1.13 13.78
C ASP A 107 41.12 -1.59 12.82
N GLY A 108 40.90 -1.47 11.51
CA GLY A 108 41.85 -1.87 10.47
C GLY A 108 41.83 -3.36 10.10
N VAL A 109 40.97 -4.16 10.73
CA VAL A 109 40.69 -5.55 10.34
C VAL A 109 39.43 -5.57 9.47
N SER A 110 39.48 -6.31 8.36
CA SER A 110 38.33 -6.50 7.47
C SER A 110 38.04 -7.99 7.33
N LEU A 111 36.77 -8.36 7.50
CA LEU A 111 36.29 -9.72 7.31
C LEU A 111 35.26 -9.74 6.17
N PRO A 112 35.45 -10.60 5.15
CA PRO A 112 34.44 -10.78 4.11
C PRO A 112 33.27 -11.60 4.66
N TYR A 113 32.08 -11.32 4.14
CA TYR A 113 30.90 -12.13 4.42
C TYR A 113 30.12 -12.39 3.14
N GLU A 114 29.39 -13.50 3.12
CA GLU A 114 28.42 -13.82 2.08
C GLU A 114 27.03 -13.37 2.51
N VAL A 115 26.23 -12.93 1.54
CA VAL A 115 24.83 -12.58 1.74
C VAL A 115 24.00 -13.45 0.82
N MET A 116 22.97 -14.07 1.38
CA MET A 116 22.01 -14.86 0.63
C MET A 116 20.61 -14.31 0.83
N TRP A 117 19.83 -14.35 -0.25
CA TRP A 117 18.40 -14.05 -0.22
C TRP A 117 17.62 -15.29 -0.65
N ALA A 118 16.53 -15.57 0.04
CA ALA A 118 15.59 -16.63 -0.33
C ALA A 118 14.14 -16.16 -0.15
N ASP A 119 13.22 -16.75 -0.90
CA ASP A 119 11.79 -16.67 -0.64
C ASP A 119 11.24 -18.01 -0.13
N ASP A 120 9.96 -18.03 0.25
CA ASP A 120 9.27 -19.25 0.70
C ASP A 120 8.85 -20.18 -0.45
N ASN A 121 9.24 -19.87 -1.70
CA ASN A 121 9.03 -20.73 -2.87
C ASN A 121 10.30 -21.49 -3.26
N ASP A 122 11.20 -21.71 -2.31
CA ASP A 122 12.51 -22.36 -2.51
C ASP A 122 13.43 -21.65 -3.53
N THR A 123 13.13 -20.41 -3.91
CA THR A 123 14.01 -19.63 -4.78
C THR A 123 15.04 -18.92 -3.91
N GLN A 124 16.32 -19.14 -4.20
CA GLN A 124 17.42 -18.54 -3.47
C GLN A 124 18.51 -18.03 -4.40
N ALA A 125 19.21 -16.98 -3.98
CA ALA A 125 20.39 -16.48 -4.66
C ALA A 125 21.43 -15.95 -3.67
N VAL A 126 22.70 -16.24 -3.93
CA VAL A 126 23.81 -15.51 -3.33
C VAL A 126 23.85 -14.12 -3.96
N LEU A 127 23.85 -13.09 -3.12
CA LEU A 127 23.90 -11.71 -3.57
C LEU A 127 25.34 -11.32 -3.87
N SER A 128 25.51 -10.50 -4.91
CA SER A 128 26.76 -9.80 -5.18
C SER A 128 26.55 -8.31 -4.94
N GLU A 129 27.50 -7.68 -4.26
CA GLU A 129 27.40 -6.27 -3.91
C GLU A 129 27.10 -5.41 -5.15
N GLY A 130 26.03 -4.62 -5.07
CA GLY A 130 25.67 -3.66 -6.10
C GLY A 130 25.06 -4.28 -7.36
N ASN A 131 24.88 -5.60 -7.44
CA ASN A 131 24.22 -6.27 -8.56
C ASN A 131 22.76 -6.62 -8.24
N ILE A 132 21.91 -6.57 -9.27
CA ILE A 132 20.53 -7.04 -9.18
C ILE A 132 20.54 -8.56 -9.40
N THR A 133 19.71 -9.30 -8.67
CA THR A 133 19.56 -10.75 -8.87
C THR A 133 19.05 -11.10 -10.27
N ASP A 134 19.59 -12.17 -10.86
CA ASP A 134 19.12 -12.70 -12.13
C ASP A 134 17.75 -13.36 -12.01
N VAL A 135 17.50 -13.99 -10.86
CA VAL A 135 16.20 -14.56 -10.48
C VAL A 135 15.27 -13.50 -9.91
N ALA A 136 13.97 -13.74 -10.07
CA ALA A 136 12.93 -13.01 -9.36
C ALA A 136 12.40 -13.88 -8.22
N PHE A 137 12.03 -13.23 -7.13
CA PHE A 137 11.49 -13.86 -5.92
C PHE A 137 10.01 -13.56 -5.78
N LEU A 138 9.29 -14.46 -5.14
CA LEU A 138 7.90 -14.27 -4.78
C LEU A 138 7.79 -13.49 -3.47
N GLY A 139 7.10 -12.36 -3.53
CA GLY A 139 6.70 -11.55 -2.38
C GLY A 139 5.29 -11.91 -1.92
N SER A 140 4.90 -11.31 -0.81
CA SER A 140 3.56 -11.46 -0.24
C SER A 140 2.50 -10.76 -1.07
N GLU A 141 1.31 -11.36 -1.10
CA GLU A 141 0.08 -10.79 -1.64
C GLU A 141 -0.65 -9.91 -0.60
N ASP A 142 -0.24 -10.00 0.67
CA ASP A 142 -0.76 -9.23 1.79
C ASP A 142 0.19 -8.09 2.20
N VAL A 143 -0.37 -6.92 2.46
CA VAL A 143 0.42 -5.71 2.79
C VAL A 143 1.22 -5.84 4.09
N ASP A 144 0.77 -6.71 4.98
CA ASP A 144 1.37 -7.03 6.29
C ASP A 144 1.94 -8.45 6.35
N CYS A 145 2.03 -9.16 5.22
CA CYS A 145 2.45 -10.56 5.14
C CYS A 145 1.68 -11.50 6.07
N SER A 146 0.36 -11.32 6.15
CA SER A 146 -0.54 -12.27 6.84
C SER A 146 -0.73 -13.61 6.10
N ASP A 147 -0.28 -13.69 4.85
CA ASP A 147 -0.29 -14.89 3.99
C ASP A 147 0.86 -15.87 4.29
N ASP A 148 1.64 -15.60 5.34
CA ASP A 148 2.84 -16.36 5.73
C ASP A 148 3.96 -16.39 4.70
N VAL A 149 3.86 -15.64 3.59
CA VAL A 149 4.94 -15.50 2.61
C VAL A 149 5.96 -14.50 3.13
N ARG A 150 7.14 -15.00 3.46
CA ARG A 150 8.29 -14.23 3.92
C ARG A 150 9.50 -14.49 3.05
N SER A 151 10.43 -13.57 3.12
CA SER A 151 11.71 -13.68 2.46
C SER A 151 12.79 -13.73 3.52
N ARG A 152 13.78 -14.58 3.32
CA ARG A 152 14.89 -14.75 4.26
C ARG A 152 16.12 -14.04 3.75
N PHE A 153 16.65 -13.15 4.57
CA PHE A 153 17.96 -12.55 4.40
C PHE A 153 18.93 -13.24 5.34
N SER A 154 20.00 -13.83 4.80
CA SER A 154 21.01 -14.55 5.57
C SER A 154 22.40 -13.98 5.31
N VAL A 155 23.22 -13.96 6.36
CA VAL A 155 24.62 -13.53 6.33
C VAL A 155 25.48 -14.64 6.89
N ASN A 156 26.58 -14.95 6.22
CA ASN A 156 27.61 -15.87 6.70
C ASN A 156 28.97 -15.19 6.62
N VAL A 157 29.62 -14.98 7.76
CA VAL A 157 30.98 -14.46 7.83
C VAL A 157 31.94 -15.64 7.89
N ALA A 158 32.89 -15.68 6.95
CA ALA A 158 33.94 -16.70 6.97
C ALA A 158 34.74 -16.61 8.28
N SER A 159 34.92 -17.73 8.97
CA SER A 159 35.82 -17.79 10.12
C SER A 159 37.26 -17.56 9.66
N ALA A 160 37.96 -16.66 10.35
CA ALA A 160 39.36 -16.31 10.09
C ALA A 160 40.33 -17.23 10.85
#